data_AF-A0A942H457-F1
#
_entry.id   AF-A0A942H457-F1
#
_cell.length_a   1.000
_cell.length_b   1.000
_cell.length_c   1.000
_cell.angle_alpha   90.00
_cell.angle_beta   90.00
_cell.angle_gamma   90.00
#
_symmetry.space_group_name_H-M   'P 1'
#
loop_
_entity.id
_entity.type
_entity.pdbx_description
1 polymer ?
#
loop_
_entity_poly.entity_id
_entity_poly.type
_entity_poly.pdbx_seq_one_letter_code
_entity_poly.pdbx_strand_id
1 'polypeptide(L)'
;MSTLAYAQLTNKRESADSGQSTSTQNPGVRTYIDAFAALVPSEVLSLHGLIIATTTKTEVTNGKGTTTTIAQEAVDTLSYSFWGLLILSIILYSIPRYMGGKWDKWDCCRASIAPLAFVGWTMLQRATAFDAVFPDLNPINRTVIALFLGAVLGGVTVVLALKADSKPPDGNPPV
;
A
#
# COMPACT_ATOMS: atom_id res chain seq x y z
N MET A 1 -2.37 -5.71 -6.65
CA MET A 1 -3.82 -5.45 -6.65
C MET A 1 -3.97 -3.95 -6.52
N SER A 2 -4.82 -3.35 -7.34
CA SER A 2 -4.80 -1.90 -7.54
C SER A 2 -5.27 -1.13 -6.30
N THR A 3 -4.58 -0.04 -5.92
CA THR A 3 -5.06 0.91 -4.89
C THR A 3 -6.42 1.50 -5.25
N LEU A 4 -6.63 1.75 -6.55
CA LEU A 4 -7.92 2.16 -7.10
C LEU A 4 -8.98 1.08 -6.94
N ALA A 5 -8.64 -0.19 -7.18
CA ALA A 5 -9.55 -1.30 -6.95
C ALA A 5 -9.95 -1.41 -5.47
N TYR A 6 -9.03 -1.21 -4.53
CA TYR A 6 -9.33 -1.17 -3.10
C TYR A 6 -10.29 -0.02 -2.73
N ALA A 7 -10.05 1.18 -3.29
CA ALA A 7 -10.95 2.32 -3.10
C ALA A 7 -12.35 2.06 -3.67
N GLN A 8 -12.45 1.45 -4.86
CA GLN A 8 -13.72 1.08 -5.47
C GLN A 8 -14.47 0.00 -4.67
N LEU A 9 -13.77 -1.00 -4.14
CA LEU A 9 -14.34 -2.04 -3.28
C LEU A 9 -14.87 -1.45 -1.97
N THR A 10 -14.14 -0.51 -1.37
CA THR A 10 -14.58 0.22 -0.17
C THR A 10 -15.85 1.04 -0.44
N ASN A 11 -15.88 1.80 -1.55
CA ASN A 11 -17.06 2.57 -1.94
C ASN A 11 -18.29 1.66 -2.16
N LYS A 12 -18.08 0.47 -2.73
CA LYS A 12 -19.14 -0.51 -2.95
C LYS A 12 -19.69 -1.09 -1.64
N ARG A 13 -18.83 -1.38 -0.66
CA ARG A 13 -19.24 -1.85 0.68
C ARG A 13 -20.07 -0.81 1.42
N GLU A 14 -19.65 0.45 1.38
CA GLU A 14 -20.40 1.54 2.02
C GLU A 14 -21.66 1.98 1.26
N SER A 15 -21.90 1.45 0.07
CA SER A 15 -23.17 1.62 -0.65
C SER A 15 -24.10 0.40 -0.52
N ALA A 16 -23.65 -0.68 0.12
CA ALA A 16 -24.45 -1.88 0.32
C ALA A 16 -25.26 -1.79 1.62
N ASP A 17 -26.46 -2.36 1.63
CA ASP A 17 -27.27 -2.49 2.85
C ASP A 17 -26.55 -3.35 3.91
N SER A 18 -26.71 -2.98 5.18
CA SER A 18 -26.08 -3.66 6.33
C SER A 18 -26.38 -5.16 6.29
N GLY A 19 -25.33 -5.99 6.21
CA GLY A 19 -25.43 -7.45 6.14
C GLY A 19 -25.64 -8.05 4.75
N GLN A 20 -25.77 -7.25 3.69
CA GLN A 20 -25.90 -7.73 2.30
C GLN A 20 -24.61 -7.67 1.47
N SER A 21 -23.50 -7.16 2.01
CA SER A 21 -22.19 -7.18 1.32
C SER A 21 -21.62 -8.59 1.09
N THR A 22 -22.25 -9.62 1.66
CA THR A 22 -21.80 -11.02 1.73
C THR A 22 -22.70 -12.04 0.99
N SER A 23 -23.83 -11.65 0.39
CA SER A 23 -24.94 -12.60 0.13
C SER A 23 -24.79 -13.59 -1.04
N THR A 24 -23.63 -13.77 -1.67
CA THR A 24 -23.50 -14.79 -2.76
C THR A 24 -22.19 -15.58 -2.82
N GLN A 25 -21.24 -15.43 -1.89
CA GLN A 25 -20.08 -16.35 -1.76
C GLN A 25 -19.36 -16.19 -0.41
N ASN A 26 -18.72 -17.28 0.05
CA ASN A 26 -18.11 -17.39 1.38
C ASN A 26 -17.34 -16.12 1.84
N PRO A 27 -17.70 -15.53 3.01
CA PRO A 27 -17.28 -14.19 3.44
C PRO A 27 -15.78 -14.05 3.75
N GLY A 28 -15.03 -15.15 3.86
CA GLY A 28 -13.59 -15.09 4.14
C GLY A 28 -12.78 -14.53 2.99
N VAL A 29 -13.01 -14.99 1.76
CA VAL A 29 -12.09 -14.74 0.63
C VAL A 29 -12.08 -13.26 0.22
N ARG A 30 -13.22 -12.58 0.21
CA ARG A 30 -13.30 -11.14 -0.14
C ARG A 30 -12.56 -10.24 0.87
N THR A 31 -12.61 -10.56 2.15
CA THR A 31 -11.94 -9.77 3.19
C THR A 31 -10.42 -9.91 3.12
N TYR A 32 -9.92 -11.12 2.87
CA TYR A 32 -8.49 -11.34 2.62
C TYR A 32 -8.04 -10.66 1.32
N ILE A 33 -8.82 -10.79 0.24
CA ILE A 33 -8.56 -10.11 -1.04
C ILE A 33 -8.49 -8.59 -0.84
N ASP A 34 -9.40 -7.98 -0.10
CA ASP A 34 -9.37 -6.53 0.17
C ASP A 34 -8.17 -6.12 1.04
N ALA A 35 -7.81 -6.92 2.05
CA ALA A 35 -6.61 -6.67 2.85
C ALA A 35 -5.34 -6.76 2.00
N PHE A 36 -5.23 -7.78 1.13
CA PHE A 36 -4.13 -7.91 0.18
C PHE A 36 -4.13 -6.79 -0.87
N ALA A 37 -5.30 -6.30 -1.29
CA ALA A 37 -5.41 -5.15 -2.19
C ALA A 37 -4.87 -3.87 -1.56
N ALA A 38 -5.16 -3.65 -0.28
CA ALA A 38 -4.65 -2.51 0.47
C ALA A 38 -3.14 -2.60 0.72
N LEU A 39 -2.61 -3.81 0.91
CA LEU A 39 -1.20 -4.07 1.25
C LEU A 39 -0.24 -4.09 0.05
N VAL A 40 -0.74 -4.19 -1.18
CA VAL A 40 0.12 -4.26 -2.37
C VAL A 40 -0.26 -3.15 -3.33
N PRO A 41 0.24 -1.91 -3.13
CA PRO A 41 -0.05 -0.80 -4.04
C PRO A 41 0.67 -1.02 -5.38
N SER A 42 0.08 -1.83 -6.26
CA SER A 42 0.76 -2.31 -7.46
C SER A 42 1.12 -1.19 -8.43
N GLU A 43 0.34 -0.10 -8.49
CA GLU A 43 0.67 1.06 -9.33
C GLU A 43 1.95 1.74 -8.86
N VAL A 44 2.07 1.94 -7.54
CA VAL A 44 3.23 2.60 -6.92
C VAL A 44 4.46 1.70 -7.02
N LEU A 45 4.30 0.40 -6.78
CA LEU A 45 5.38 -0.59 -6.93
C LEU A 45 5.84 -0.73 -8.39
N SER A 46 4.93 -0.61 -9.37
CA SER A 46 5.28 -0.67 -10.78
C SER A 46 6.10 0.55 -11.20
N LEU A 47 5.68 1.76 -10.78
CA LEU A 47 6.44 2.99 -11.01
C LEU A 47 7.82 2.92 -10.32
N HIS A 48 7.85 2.43 -9.09
CA HIS A 48 9.09 2.22 -8.35
C HIS A 48 10.05 1.26 -9.06
N GLY A 49 9.53 0.16 -9.62
CA GLY A 49 10.33 -0.77 -10.43
C GLY A 49 10.91 -0.14 -11.70
N LEU A 50 10.13 0.71 -12.39
CA LEU A 50 10.62 1.47 -13.55
C LEU A 50 11.70 2.48 -13.17
N ILE A 51 11.54 3.17 -12.04
CA ILE A 51 12.55 4.09 -11.52
C ILE A 51 13.84 3.31 -11.22
N ILE A 52 13.77 2.23 -10.43
CA ILE A 52 14.93 1.37 -10.13
C ILE A 52 15.64 0.91 -11.41
N ALA A 53 14.89 0.47 -12.43
CA ALA A 53 15.46 -0.02 -13.68
C ALA A 53 16.31 1.04 -14.41
N THR A 54 16.06 2.33 -14.17
CA THR A 54 16.82 3.44 -14.74
C THR A 54 17.87 4.04 -13.79
N THR A 55 17.72 3.84 -12.48
CA THR A 55 18.59 4.43 -11.44
C THR A 55 19.60 3.44 -10.84
N THR A 56 19.53 2.17 -11.21
CA THR A 56 20.46 1.13 -10.73
C THR A 56 21.29 0.54 -11.85
N LYS A 57 22.52 0.14 -11.51
CA LYS A 57 23.44 -0.57 -12.40
C LYS A 57 23.64 -1.96 -11.84
N THR A 58 23.63 -2.95 -12.72
CA THR A 58 23.83 -4.35 -12.34
C THR A 58 25.11 -4.83 -12.98
N GLU A 59 26.10 -5.12 -12.15
CA GLU A 59 27.39 -5.63 -12.58
C GLU A 59 27.48 -7.13 -12.29
N VAL A 60 27.81 -7.92 -13.32
CA VAL A 60 28.07 -9.35 -13.17
C VAL A 60 29.55 -9.50 -12.87
N THR A 61 29.89 -9.83 -11.63
CA THR A 61 31.27 -10.14 -11.28
C THR A 61 31.56 -11.59 -11.64
N ASN A 62 32.48 -11.81 -12.58
CA ASN A 62 32.90 -13.15 -13.05
C ASN A 62 33.12 -14.13 -11.87
N GLY A 63 32.15 -15.03 -11.65
CA GLY A 63 32.22 -16.09 -10.65
C GLY A 63 31.72 -15.77 -9.22
N LYS A 64 31.23 -14.55 -8.92
CA LYS A 64 30.78 -14.15 -7.56
C LYS A 64 29.32 -13.69 -7.46
N GLY A 65 28.57 -13.75 -8.55
CA GLY A 65 27.17 -13.37 -8.59
C GLY A 65 26.94 -11.95 -9.11
N THR A 66 25.66 -11.58 -9.15
CA THR A 66 25.18 -10.31 -9.70
C THR A 66 25.08 -9.28 -8.57
N THR A 67 25.81 -8.17 -8.67
CA THR A 67 25.73 -7.07 -7.70
C THR A 67 24.99 -5.90 -8.32
N THR A 68 23.85 -5.54 -7.74
CA THR A 68 23.08 -4.36 -8.13
C THR A 68 23.42 -3.20 -7.21
N THR A 69 23.88 -2.10 -7.78
CA THR A 69 24.24 -0.86 -7.06
C THR A 69 23.42 0.31 -7.58
N ILE A 70 23.15 1.27 -6.70
CA ILE A 70 22.50 2.53 -7.09
C ILE A 70 23.55 3.42 -7.76
N ALA A 71 23.21 4.00 -8.89
CA ALA A 71 24.10 4.96 -9.55
C ALA A 71 24.26 6.21 -8.66
N GLN A 72 25.49 6.65 -8.43
CA GLN A 72 25.78 7.75 -7.49
C GLN A 72 25.05 9.04 -7.91
N GLU A 73 24.99 9.29 -9.21
CA GLU A 73 24.26 10.40 -9.84
C GLU A 73 22.74 10.33 -9.67
N ALA A 74 22.18 9.18 -9.29
CA ALA A 74 20.75 8.93 -9.20
C ALA A 74 20.21 8.92 -7.76
N VAL A 75 21.06 9.09 -6.74
CA VAL A 75 20.65 9.03 -5.33
C VAL A 75 19.61 10.09 -5.00
N ASP A 76 19.83 11.34 -5.41
CA ASP A 76 18.90 12.45 -5.16
C ASP A 76 17.57 12.24 -5.89
N THR A 77 17.63 11.85 -7.16
CA THR A 77 16.45 11.53 -7.98
C THR A 77 15.63 10.41 -7.35
N LEU A 78 16.31 9.37 -6.85
CA LEU A 78 15.69 8.23 -6.23
C LEU A 78 15.04 8.62 -4.88
N SER A 79 15.67 9.49 -4.10
CA SER A 79 15.11 10.08 -2.88
C SER A 79 13.85 10.91 -3.16
N TYR A 80 13.88 11.82 -4.14
CA TYR A 80 12.69 12.57 -4.56
C TYR A 80 11.58 11.65 -5.06
N SER A 81 11.93 10.60 -5.79
CA SER A 81 10.97 9.63 -6.28
C SER A 81 10.27 8.88 -5.13
N PHE A 82 10.99 8.55 -4.05
CA PHE A 82 10.41 7.91 -2.87
C PHE A 82 9.30 8.76 -2.27
N TRP A 83 9.57 10.05 -2.02
CA TRP A 83 8.59 10.97 -1.47
C TRP A 83 7.44 11.25 -2.45
N GLY A 84 7.75 11.39 -3.74
CA GLY A 84 6.74 11.54 -4.80
C GLY A 84 5.78 10.35 -4.86
N LEU A 85 6.30 9.14 -4.76
CA LEU A 85 5.51 7.90 -4.75
C LEU A 85 4.66 7.75 -3.49
N LEU A 86 5.16 8.18 -2.33
CA LEU A 86 4.36 8.26 -1.10
C LEU A 86 3.17 9.21 -1.26
N ILE A 87 3.42 10.42 -1.75
CA ILE A 87 2.37 11.41 -2.00
C ILE A 87 1.37 10.87 -3.03
N LEU A 88 1.86 10.29 -4.13
CA LEU A 88 1.02 9.69 -5.16
C LEU A 88 0.11 8.60 -4.59
N SER A 89 0.63 7.75 -3.69
CA SER A 89 -0.17 6.70 -3.06
C SER A 89 -1.34 7.24 -2.24
N ILE A 90 -1.12 8.35 -1.52
CA ILE A 90 -2.15 9.04 -0.74
C ILE A 90 -3.19 9.65 -1.69
N ILE A 91 -2.73 10.29 -2.76
CA ILE A 91 -3.59 10.92 -3.77
C ILE A 91 -4.49 9.88 -4.46
N LEU A 92 -3.92 8.75 -4.88
CA LEU A 92 -4.65 7.67 -5.55
C LEU A 92 -5.79 7.11 -4.68
N TYR A 93 -5.61 7.08 -3.35
CA TYR A 93 -6.67 6.71 -2.43
C TYR A 93 -7.67 7.86 -2.19
N SER A 94 -7.17 9.08 -1.99
CA SER A 94 -7.96 10.21 -1.49
C SER A 94 -8.88 10.82 -2.57
N ILE A 95 -8.43 10.93 -3.82
CA ILE A 95 -9.23 11.49 -4.93
C ILE A 95 -10.56 10.75 -5.14
N PRO A 96 -10.58 9.42 -5.40
CA PRO A 96 -11.83 8.71 -5.66
C PRO A 96 -12.76 8.76 -4.44
N ARG A 97 -12.19 8.87 -3.25
CA ARG A 97 -12.96 8.96 -2.01
C ARG A 97 -13.62 10.32 -1.82
N TYR A 98 -12.87 11.39 -2.10
CA TYR A 98 -13.38 12.75 -2.05
C TYR A 98 -14.46 12.99 -3.13
N MET A 99 -14.24 12.52 -4.35
CA MET A 99 -15.21 12.61 -5.44
C MET A 99 -16.50 11.82 -5.16
N GLY A 100 -16.42 10.76 -4.35
CA GLY A 100 -17.56 9.97 -3.90
C GLY A 100 -18.40 10.62 -2.80
N GLY A 101 -17.98 11.76 -2.23
CA GLY A 101 -18.74 12.52 -1.23
C GLY A 101 -18.90 11.87 0.15
N LYS A 102 -18.22 10.74 0.41
CA LYS A 102 -18.41 9.91 1.62
C LYS A 102 -17.23 10.00 2.60
N TRP A 103 -16.54 11.13 2.69
CA TRP A 103 -15.33 11.22 3.52
C TRP A 103 -15.62 11.00 5.01
N ASP A 104 -15.03 9.96 5.59
CA ASP A 104 -15.09 9.62 7.02
C ASP A 104 -13.75 9.88 7.71
N LYS A 105 -13.77 10.10 9.03
CA LYS A 105 -12.57 10.23 9.86
C LYS A 105 -11.65 9.00 9.76
N TRP A 106 -12.23 7.82 9.52
CA TRP A 106 -11.47 6.57 9.31
C TRP A 106 -10.77 6.50 7.95
N ASP A 107 -11.16 7.34 6.99
CA ASP A 107 -10.51 7.36 5.67
C ASP A 107 -9.10 7.94 5.74
N CYS A 108 -8.77 8.76 6.74
CA CYS A 108 -7.39 9.18 6.99
C CYS A 108 -6.50 7.99 7.38
N CYS A 109 -7.03 7.08 8.22
CA CYS A 109 -6.31 5.86 8.58
C CYS A 109 -6.15 4.94 7.36
N ARG A 110 -7.21 4.74 6.56
CA ARG A 110 -7.17 3.95 5.32
C ARG A 110 -6.22 4.53 4.27
N ALA A 111 -6.16 5.86 4.14
CA ALA A 111 -5.25 6.56 3.24
C ALA A 111 -3.77 6.34 3.60
N SER A 112 -3.47 6.10 4.89
CA SER A 112 -2.11 5.82 5.35
C SER A 112 -1.65 4.38 5.09
N ILE A 113 -2.56 3.44 4.80
CA ILE A 113 -2.21 2.02 4.64
C ILE A 113 -1.33 1.82 3.41
N ALA A 114 -1.74 2.37 2.26
CA ALA A 114 -0.99 2.24 1.01
C ALA A 114 0.46 2.80 1.08
N PRO A 115 0.71 4.04 1.58
CA PRO A 115 2.05 4.55 1.72
C PRO A 115 2.88 3.73 2.71
N LEU A 116 2.33 3.33 3.86
CA LEU A 116 3.06 2.52 4.84
C LEU A 116 3.40 1.13 4.28
N ALA A 117 2.49 0.52 3.53
CA ALA A 117 2.75 -0.75 2.85
C ALA A 117 3.86 -0.61 1.80
N PHE A 118 3.89 0.51 1.06
CA PHE A 118 4.98 0.83 0.13
C PHE A 118 6.33 0.97 0.84
N VAL A 119 6.37 1.65 2.00
CA VAL A 119 7.59 1.72 2.83
C VAL A 119 8.04 0.32 3.25
N GLY A 120 7.13 -0.52 3.77
CA GLY A 120 7.45 -1.89 4.16
C GLY A 120 8.00 -2.72 2.98
N TRP A 121 7.40 -2.61 1.80
CA TRP A 121 7.87 -3.30 0.60
C TRP A 121 9.27 -2.85 0.16
N THR A 122 9.53 -1.55 0.17
CA THR A 122 10.84 -1.01 -0.23
C THR A 122 11.93 -1.31 0.79
N MET A 123 11.60 -1.50 2.07
CA MET A 123 12.54 -1.99 3.10
C MET A 123 12.98 -3.45 2.90
N LEU A 124 12.13 -4.31 2.32
CA LEU A 124 12.43 -5.75 2.12
C LEU A 124 13.35 -6.00 0.92
N GLN A 125 13.34 -5.10 -0.06
CA GLN A 125 14.16 -5.19 -1.26
C GLN A 125 15.51 -4.48 -1.04
N ARG A 126 16.55 -4.92 -1.76
CA ARG A 126 17.88 -4.27 -1.77
C ARG A 126 17.97 -3.29 -2.94
N ALA A 127 18.77 -2.24 -2.78
CA ALA A 127 19.01 -1.20 -3.79
C ALA A 127 17.72 -0.47 -4.21
N THR A 128 16.89 -0.11 -3.23
CA THR A 128 15.61 0.57 -3.47
C THR A 128 15.64 2.06 -3.16
N ALA A 129 14.52 2.73 -3.40
CA ALA A 129 14.36 4.13 -3.06
C ALA A 129 14.40 4.38 -1.55
N PHE A 130 14.12 3.37 -0.73
CA PHE A 130 14.30 3.45 0.71
C PHE A 130 15.79 3.51 1.10
N ASP A 131 16.68 2.85 0.34
CA ASP A 131 18.14 2.96 0.54
C ASP A 131 18.69 4.36 0.30
N ALA A 132 18.10 5.10 -0.63
CA ALA A 132 18.50 6.49 -0.89
C ALA A 132 18.11 7.44 0.26
N VAL A 133 16.99 7.18 0.93
CA VAL A 133 16.49 8.06 2.01
C VAL A 133 17.04 7.67 3.38
N PHE A 134 17.22 6.37 3.63
CA PHE A 134 17.68 5.82 4.91
C PHE A 134 18.85 4.85 4.71
N PRO A 135 20.05 5.36 4.35
CA PRO A 135 21.21 4.53 4.07
C PRO A 135 21.79 3.85 5.33
N ASP A 136 21.63 4.45 6.50
CA ASP A 136 22.25 4.00 7.75
C ASP A 136 21.51 2.82 8.42
N LEU A 137 20.34 2.46 7.90
CA LEU A 137 19.49 1.43 8.50
C LEU A 137 19.98 0.03 8.14
N ASN A 138 20.39 -0.74 9.15
CA ASN A 138 20.88 -2.11 8.98
C ASN A 138 19.83 -3.01 8.26
N PRO A 139 20.23 -3.83 7.27
CA PRO A 139 19.33 -4.72 6.52
C PRO A 139 18.49 -5.66 7.39
N ILE A 140 19.04 -6.15 8.50
CA ILE A 140 18.34 -7.04 9.45
C ILE A 140 17.22 -6.26 10.13
N ASN A 141 17.53 -5.08 10.67
CA ASN A 141 16.55 -4.23 11.34
C ASN A 141 15.42 -3.83 10.39
N ARG A 142 15.76 -3.47 9.14
CA ARG A 142 14.77 -3.17 8.09
C ARG A 142 13.82 -4.32 7.83
N THR A 143 14.36 -5.53 7.67
CA THR A 143 13.55 -6.72 7.42
C THR A 143 12.60 -6.97 8.58
N VAL A 144 13.08 -6.90 9.81
CA VAL A 144 12.25 -7.08 11.02
C VAL A 144 11.17 -6.02 11.09
N ILE A 145 11.51 -4.74 10.94
CA ILE A 145 10.55 -3.62 10.94
C ILE A 145 9.50 -3.81 9.85
N ALA A 146 9.90 -4.17 8.63
CA ALA A 146 8.98 -4.38 7.52
C ALA A 146 8.00 -5.53 7.77
N LEU A 147 8.46 -6.64 8.36
CA LEU A 147 7.60 -7.77 8.70
C LEU A 147 6.58 -7.40 9.79
N PHE A 148 7.03 -6.72 10.85
CA PHE A 148 6.12 -6.22 11.90
C PHE A 148 5.12 -5.21 11.34
N LEU A 149 5.58 -4.27 10.52
CA LEU A 149 4.73 -3.28 9.86
C LEU A 149 3.68 -3.98 8.99
N GLY A 150 4.08 -4.98 8.19
CA GLY A 150 3.17 -5.77 7.37
C GLY A 150 2.11 -6.50 8.20
N ALA A 151 2.50 -7.11 9.32
CA ALA A 151 1.57 -7.78 10.23
C ALA A 151 0.56 -6.79 10.87
N VAL A 152 1.04 -5.63 11.34
CA VAL A 152 0.20 -4.59 11.93
C VAL A 152 -0.77 -4.03 10.91
N LEU A 153 -0.30 -3.67 9.70
CA LEU A 153 -1.15 -3.15 8.63
C LEU A 153 -2.18 -4.20 8.17
N GLY A 154 -1.80 -5.48 8.10
CA GLY A 154 -2.73 -6.58 7.85
C GLY A 154 -3.83 -6.70 8.89
N GLY A 155 -3.51 -6.56 10.18
CA GLY A 155 -4.51 -6.51 11.24
C GLY A 155 -5.43 -5.30 11.14
N VAL A 156 -4.86 -4.11 10.94
CA VAL A 156 -5.61 -2.84 10.84
C VAL A 156 -6.56 -2.84 9.65
N THR A 157 -6.12 -3.32 8.48
CA THR A 157 -6.96 -3.42 7.28
C THR A 157 -8.19 -4.31 7.51
N VAL A 158 -8.01 -5.46 8.16
CA VAL A 158 -9.13 -6.36 8.51
C VAL A 158 -10.13 -5.68 9.44
N VAL A 159 -9.65 -5.02 10.51
CA VAL A 159 -10.52 -4.30 11.46
C VAL A 159 -11.29 -3.18 10.76
N LEU A 160 -10.64 -2.43 9.87
CA LEU A 160 -11.28 -1.35 9.12
C LEU A 160 -12.31 -1.85 8.10
N ALA A 161 -12.11 -3.05 7.54
CA ALA A 161 -13.08 -3.69 6.67
C ALA A 161 -14.32 -4.15 7.46
N LEU A 162 -14.13 -4.84 8.59
CA LEU A 162 -15.23 -5.27 9.47
C LEU A 162 -16.06 -4.07 9.98
N LYS A 163 -15.39 -2.97 10.32
CA LYS A 163 -16.05 -1.75 10.76
C LYS A 163 -16.81 -1.05 9.63
N ALA A 164 -16.33 -1.13 8.38
CA ALA A 164 -17.04 -0.62 7.22
C ALA A 164 -18.37 -1.36 7.01
N ASP A 165 -18.34 -2.70 7.14
CA ASP A 165 -19.51 -3.56 6.96
C ASP A 165 -20.56 -3.40 8.09
N SER A 166 -20.16 -2.85 9.24
CA SER A 166 -21.03 -2.65 10.41
C SER A 166 -21.79 -1.31 10.40
N LYS A 167 -21.59 -0.44 9.41
CA LYS A 167 -22.33 0.82 9.32
C LYS A 167 -23.73 0.58 8.71
N PRO A 168 -24.82 1.03 9.37
CA PRO A 168 -26.13 1.03 8.75
C PRO A 168 -26.17 1.99 7.56
N PRO A 169 -26.88 1.66 6.47
CA PRO A 169 -27.01 2.53 5.31
C PRO A 169 -27.70 3.83 5.73
N ASP A 170 -27.14 4.96 5.32
CA ASP A 170 -27.62 6.30 5.66
C ASP A 170 -29.12 6.44 5.30
N GLY A 171 -30.00 6.48 6.31
CA GLY A 171 -31.41 6.88 6.12
C GLY A 171 -32.47 6.30 7.04
N ASN A 172 -32.27 5.15 7.70
CA ASN A 172 -33.29 4.59 8.62
C ASN A 172 -32.77 4.48 10.05
N PRO A 173 -33.47 5.03 11.05
CA PRO A 173 -33.14 4.77 12.45
C PRO A 173 -33.34 3.27 12.75
N PRO A 174 -32.60 2.73 13.75
CA PRO A 174 -32.77 1.36 14.19
C PRO A 174 -34.22 1.13 14.63
N VAL A 175 -34.84 0.07 14.11
CA VAL A 175 -36.14 -0.44 14.56
C VAL A 175 -35.92 -1.40 15.73
#